data_AF-A0A511XF09-F1
#
_entry.id   AF-A0A511XF09-F1
#
_cell.length_a   1.000
_cell.length_b   1.000
_cell.length_c   1.000
_cell.angle_alpha   90.00
_cell.angle_beta   90.00
_cell.angle_gamma   90.00
#
_symmetry.space_group_name_H-M   'P 1'
#
loop_
_entity.id
_entity.type
_entity.pdbx_description
1 polymer ?
#
loop_
_entity_poly.entity_id
_entity_poly.type
_entity_poly.pdbx_seq_one_letter_code
_entity_poly.pdbx_strand_id
1 'polypeptide(L)'
;MSNTPQPTEAEWRVHVDEQFDAVKEALRAIATRQDLILELLTPEKSDGPTLDELLARVVTLIADQRPILRRIDHTTGVSLDILEGREPRSRETPDEAGADGA
;
A
#
# COMPACT_ATOMS: atom_id res chain seq x y z
N MET A 1 -20.47 -29.28 -38.50
CA MET A 1 -20.84 -29.58 -37.10
C MET A 1 -19.65 -30.29 -36.49
N SER A 2 -18.85 -29.60 -35.68
CA SER A 2 -17.65 -30.19 -35.07
C SER A 2 -18.10 -31.12 -33.94
N ASN A 3 -17.88 -32.42 -34.12
CA ASN A 3 -18.15 -33.43 -33.12
C ASN A 3 -16.96 -33.44 -32.15
N THR A 4 -17.02 -32.68 -31.07
CA THR A 4 -15.98 -32.73 -30.03
C THR A 4 -16.07 -34.09 -29.34
N PRO A 5 -14.98 -34.89 -29.33
CA PRO A 5 -14.99 -36.19 -28.66
C PRO A 5 -15.29 -35.99 -27.16
N GLN A 6 -16.20 -36.79 -26.61
CA GLN A 6 -16.47 -36.78 -25.18
C GLN A 6 -15.27 -37.37 -24.42
N PRO A 7 -14.89 -36.80 -23.27
CA PRO A 7 -13.79 -37.32 -22.46
C PRO A 7 -14.12 -38.72 -21.94
N THR A 8 -13.11 -39.56 -21.90
CA THR A 8 -13.15 -40.89 -21.30
C THR A 8 -13.26 -40.80 -19.77
N GLU A 9 -13.70 -41.88 -19.12
CA GLU A 9 -13.81 -41.95 -17.66
C GLU A 9 -12.47 -41.67 -16.96
N ALA A 10 -11.35 -42.10 -17.55
CA ALA A 10 -10.01 -41.83 -17.03
C ALA A 10 -9.66 -40.33 -17.09
N GLU A 11 -10.00 -39.65 -18.19
CA GLU A 11 -9.80 -38.20 -18.33
C GLU A 11 -10.68 -37.41 -17.34
N TRP A 12 -11.92 -37.86 -17.12
CA TRP A 12 -12.79 -37.28 -16.09
C TRP A 12 -12.23 -37.44 -14.69
N ARG A 13 -11.66 -38.60 -14.35
CA ARG A 13 -11.05 -38.83 -13.03
C ARG A 13 -9.86 -37.92 -12.76
N VAL A 14 -8.95 -37.79 -13.73
CA VAL A 14 -7.80 -36.88 -13.61
C VAL A 14 -8.27 -35.45 -13.44
N HIS A 15 -9.24 -35.02 -14.25
CA HIS A 15 -9.79 -33.67 -14.15
C HIS A 15 -10.43 -33.40 -12.78
N VAL A 16 -11.19 -34.35 -12.24
CA VAL A 16 -11.80 -34.23 -10.91
C VAL A 16 -10.74 -34.17 -9.81
N ASP A 17 -9.71 -35.02 -9.87
CA ASP A 17 -8.61 -35.01 -8.89
C ASP A 17 -7.84 -33.67 -8.92
N GLU A 18 -7.55 -33.13 -10.10
CA GLU A 18 -6.93 -31.81 -10.26
C GLU A 18 -7.80 -30.67 -9.67
N GLN A 19 -9.12 -30.72 -9.88
CA GLN A 19 -10.04 -29.75 -9.28
C GLN A 19 -10.07 -29.87 -7.75
N PHE A 20 -10.07 -31.09 -7.21
CA PHE A 20 -10.03 -31.31 -5.77
C PHE A 20 -8.74 -30.80 -5.13
N ASP A 21 -7.59 -31.02 -5.77
CA ASP A 21 -6.30 -30.50 -5.30
C ASP A 21 -6.26 -28.97 -5.33
N ALA A 22 -6.78 -28.35 -6.40
CA ALA A 22 -6.88 -26.90 -6.49
C ALA A 22 -7.79 -26.31 -5.39
N VAL A 23 -8.94 -26.94 -5.11
CA VAL A 23 -9.85 -26.53 -4.03
C VAL A 23 -9.19 -26.69 -2.66
N LYS A 24 -8.46 -27.80 -2.44
CA LYS A 24 -7.75 -28.05 -1.19
C LYS A 24 -6.67 -27.00 -0.94
N GLU A 25 -5.94 -26.61 -1.97
CA GLU A 25 -4.91 -25.57 -1.84
C GLU A 25 -5.53 -24.18 -1.60
N ALA A 26 -6.65 -23.87 -2.25
CA ALA A 26 -7.41 -22.65 -1.98
C ALA A 26 -7.92 -22.60 -0.54
N LEU A 27 -8.46 -23.71 -0.02
CA LEU A 27 -8.88 -23.81 1.38
C LEU A 27 -7.71 -23.64 2.36
N ARG A 28 -6.55 -24.22 2.04
CA ARG A 28 -5.32 -24.03 2.83
C ARG A 28 -4.89 -22.56 2.86
N ALA A 29 -4.89 -21.89 1.72
CA ALA A 29 -4.55 -20.48 1.63
C ALA A 29 -5.54 -19.58 2.39
N ILE A 30 -6.83 -19.92 2.36
CA ILE A 30 -7.87 -19.23 3.15
C ILE A 30 -7.63 -19.43 4.64
N ALA A 31 -7.36 -20.66 5.09
CA ALA A 31 -7.07 -20.94 6.49
C ALA A 31 -5.85 -20.14 7.00
N THR A 32 -4.74 -20.13 6.25
CA THR A 32 -3.55 -19.33 6.61
C THR A 32 -3.87 -17.83 6.72
N ARG A 33 -4.69 -17.29 5.82
CA ARG A 33 -5.11 -15.88 5.90
C ARG A 33 -6.03 -15.62 7.09
N GLN A 34 -6.91 -16.58 7.41
CA GLN A 34 -7.78 -16.48 8.57
C GLN A 34 -6.98 -16.50 9.88
N ASP A 35 -5.96 -17.35 10.00
CA ASP A 35 -5.08 -17.38 11.16
C ASP A 35 -4.34 -16.05 11.36
N LEU A 36 -3.85 -15.44 10.28
CA LEU A 36 -3.22 -14.12 10.32
C LEU A 36 -4.21 -13.01 10.74
N ILE A 37 -5.45 -13.08 10.24
CA ILE A 37 -6.50 -12.14 10.65
C ILE A 37 -6.84 -12.31 12.13
N LEU A 38 -6.88 -13.55 12.63
CA LEU A 38 -7.07 -13.83 14.06
C LEU A 38 -5.92 -13.28 14.88
N GLU A 39 -4.66 -13.49 14.49
CA GLU A 39 -3.50 -12.91 15.17
C GLU A 39 -3.55 -11.38 15.26
N LEU A 40 -4.02 -10.71 14.19
CA LEU A 40 -4.18 -9.25 14.16
C LEU A 40 -5.37 -8.74 15.00
N LEU A 41 -6.48 -9.49 15.04
CA LEU A 41 -7.70 -9.09 15.74
C LEU A 41 -7.72 -9.51 17.22
N THR A 42 -6.98 -10.56 17.56
CA THR A 42 -6.72 -11.02 18.92
C THR A 42 -5.22 -11.00 19.16
N PRO A 43 -4.60 -9.81 19.19
CA PRO A 43 -3.22 -9.72 19.61
C PRO A 43 -3.14 -10.33 21.02
N GLU A 44 -2.10 -11.11 21.27
CA GLU A 44 -1.73 -11.39 22.66
C GLU A 44 -1.62 -10.05 23.40
N LYS A 45 -1.77 -10.04 24.73
CA LYS A 45 -1.41 -8.86 25.52
C LYS A 45 0.12 -8.68 25.46
N SER A 46 0.64 -8.33 24.30
CA SER A 46 1.84 -7.52 24.22
C SER A 46 1.44 -6.13 24.69
N ASP A 47 2.23 -5.53 25.56
CA ASP A 47 2.26 -4.08 25.67
C ASP A 47 2.51 -3.55 24.25
N GLY A 48 1.44 -3.10 23.59
CA GLY A 48 1.53 -2.49 22.26
C GLY A 48 2.51 -1.32 22.31
N PRO A 49 2.92 -0.79 21.15
CA PRO A 49 3.86 0.31 21.13
C PRO A 49 3.34 1.42 22.04
N THR A 50 4.19 1.87 22.95
CA THR A 50 3.81 2.92 23.89
C THR A 50 3.37 4.16 23.10
N LEU A 51 2.58 5.03 23.73
CA LEU A 51 2.17 6.28 23.12
C LEU A 51 3.39 7.07 22.58
N ASP A 52 4.52 7.02 23.29
CA ASP A 52 5.75 7.68 22.88
C ASP A 52 6.38 7.06 21.62
N GLU A 53 6.32 5.73 21.47
CA GLU A 53 6.80 5.06 20.26
C GLU A 53 5.91 5.35 19.04
N LEU A 54 4.60 5.45 19.25
CA LEU A 54 3.66 5.89 18.22
C LEU A 54 3.89 7.36 17.84
N LEU A 55 4.11 8.23 18.82
CA LEU A 55 4.40 9.65 18.58
C LEU A 55 5.73 9.85 17.86
N ALA A 56 6.78 9.14 18.26
CA ALA A 56 8.08 9.18 17.59
C ALA A 56 7.94 8.77 16.11
N ARG A 57 7.19 7.70 15.84
CA ARG A 57 6.96 7.21 14.48
C ARG A 57 6.15 8.18 13.63
N VAL A 58 5.16 8.86 14.21
CA VAL A 58 4.40 9.92 13.53
C VAL A 58 5.28 11.13 13.22
N VAL A 59 6.14 11.54 14.16
CA VAL A 59 7.09 12.65 13.93
C VAL A 59 8.08 12.33 12.81
N THR A 60 8.64 11.12 12.78
CA THR A 60 9.51 10.67 11.68
C THR A 60 8.77 10.67 10.35
N LEU A 61 7.55 10.13 10.30
CA LEU A 61 6.74 10.10 9.08
C LEU A 61 6.42 11.51 8.56
N ILE A 62 6.08 12.44 9.45
CA ILE A 62 5.81 13.84 9.07
C ILE A 62 7.10 14.53 8.60
N ALA A 63 8.24 14.27 9.25
CA ALA A 63 9.53 14.80 8.84
C ALA A 63 9.92 14.34 7.43
N ASP A 64 9.70 13.06 7.12
CA ASP A 64 9.94 12.47 5.80
C ASP A 64 8.99 13.01 4.73
N GLN A 65 7.79 13.46 5.12
CA GLN A 65 6.79 14.05 4.22
C GLN A 65 6.98 15.56 3.99
N ARG A 66 7.88 16.25 4.70
CA ARG A 66 8.14 17.70 4.52
C ARG A 66 8.49 18.09 3.07
N PRO A 67 9.29 17.32 2.30
CA PRO A 67 9.56 17.64 0.89
C PRO A 67 8.30 17.57 0.01
N ILE A 68 7.41 16.61 0.29
CA ILE A 68 6.14 16.45 -0.45
C ILE A 68 5.20 17.60 -0.11
N LEU A 69 5.10 17.97 1.16
CA LEU A 69 4.27 19.10 1.61
C LEU A 69 4.75 20.44 1.02
N ARG A 70 6.06 20.68 0.97
CA ARG A 70 6.64 21.87 0.29
C ARG A 70 6.31 21.91 -1.21
N ARG A 71 6.35 20.74 -1.87
CA ARG A 71 6.01 20.63 -3.29
C ARG A 71 4.53 20.90 -3.55
N ILE A 72 3.65 20.44 -2.68
CA ILE A 72 2.20 20.71 -2.74
C ILE A 72 1.95 22.21 -2.53
N ASP A 73 2.49 22.81 -1.47
CA ASP A 73 2.34 24.24 -1.17
C ASP A 73 2.79 25.13 -2.35
N HIS A 74 3.93 24.82 -2.96
CA HIS A 74 4.40 25.52 -4.15
C HIS A 74 3.48 25.31 -5.37
N THR A 75 3.02 24.08 -5.61
CA THR A 75 2.14 23.77 -6.75
C THR A 75 0.79 24.46 -6.60
N THR A 76 0.26 24.48 -5.38
CA THR A 76 -0.98 25.19 -5.03
C THR A 76 -0.78 26.69 -5.13
N GLY A 77 0.33 27.25 -4.64
CA GLY A 77 0.66 28.67 -4.76
C GLY A 77 0.76 29.13 -6.22
N VAL A 78 1.48 28.40 -7.07
CA VAL A 78 1.55 28.69 -8.52
C VAL A 78 0.18 28.58 -9.19
N SER A 79 -0.61 27.56 -8.83
CA SER A 79 -1.96 27.39 -9.38
C SER A 79 -2.89 28.54 -8.97
N LEU A 80 -2.75 29.03 -7.74
CA LEU A 80 -3.50 30.19 -7.22
C LEU A 80 -3.10 31.48 -7.94
N ASP A 81 -1.79 31.72 -8.12
CA ASP A 81 -1.28 32.90 -8.84
C ASP A 81 -1.80 32.93 -10.29
N ILE A 82 -1.85 31.78 -10.97
CA ILE A 82 -2.41 31.64 -12.32
C ILE A 82 -3.91 31.93 -12.33
N LEU A 83 -4.66 31.43 -11.33
CA LEU A 83 -6.11 31.69 -11.21
C LEU A 83 -6.43 33.16 -10.91
N GLU A 84 -5.55 33.85 -10.18
CA GLU A 84 -5.68 35.27 -9.82
C GLU A 84 -5.11 36.22 -10.88
N GLY A 85 -4.57 35.70 -12.00
CA GLY A 85 -4.00 36.49 -13.09
C GLY A 85 -2.67 37.18 -12.73
N ARG A 86 -1.96 36.68 -11.71
CA ARG A 86 -0.64 37.16 -11.27
C ARG A 86 0.47 36.35 -11.95
N GLU A 87 1.65 36.95 -12.08
CA GLU A 87 2.82 36.26 -12.63
C GLU A 87 3.27 35.14 -11.67
N PRO A 88 3.35 33.88 -12.11
CA PRO A 88 3.64 32.76 -11.23
C PRO A 88 5.08 32.83 -10.70
N ARG A 89 5.24 32.63 -9.39
CA ARG A 89 6.55 32.61 -8.74
C ARG A 89 7.43 31.51 -9.36
N SER A 90 8.63 31.89 -9.80
CA SER A 90 9.60 30.98 -10.41
C SER A 90 10.17 30.01 -9.37
N ARG A 91 10.51 28.79 -9.82
CA ARG A 91 11.15 27.73 -9.05
C ARG A 91 12.53 28.18 -8.54
N GLU A 92 12.58 28.89 -7.43
CA GLU A 92 13.78 28.94 -6.61
C GLU A 92 13.93 27.57 -5.98
N THR A 93 14.98 26.84 -6.38
CA THR A 93 15.39 25.60 -5.74
C THR A 93 15.64 25.88 -4.26
N PRO A 94 14.91 25.24 -3.33
CA PRO A 94 15.18 25.39 -1.91
C PRO A 94 16.35 24.48 -1.54
N ASP A 95 17.54 24.84 -2.00
CA ASP A 95 18.82 24.47 -1.42
C ASP A 95 19.67 25.74 -1.42
N GLU A 96 20.35 26.01 -0.30
CA GLU A 96 21.18 27.20 -0.02
C GLU A 96 20.54 28.42 0.69
N ALA A 97 19.53 28.22 1.55
CA ALA A 97 19.12 29.24 2.52
C ALA A 97 19.10 28.71 3.97
N GLY A 98 20.09 27.88 4.32
CA GLY A 98 20.18 27.27 5.65
C GLY A 98 21.59 26.92 6.14
N ALA A 99 22.63 27.45 5.50
CA ALA A 99 24.01 27.25 5.91
C ALA A 99 24.76 28.59 5.96
N ASP A 100 24.31 29.50 6.82
CA ASP A 100 25.20 30.46 7.46
C ASP A 100 24.57 30.96 8.76
N GLY A 101 25.16 30.55 9.88
CA GLY A 101 24.60 30.77 11.21
C GLY A 101 25.26 29.91 12.29
N ALA A 102 26.59 29.89 12.32
CA ALA A 102 27.40 29.54 13.49
C ALA A 102 28.74 30.29 13.42
#